data_AF-A0A972HZ75-F1
#
_entry.id   AF-A0A972HZ75-F1
#
_cell.length_a   1.000
_cell.length_b   1.000
_cell.length_c   1.000
_cell.angle_alpha   90.00
_cell.angle_beta   90.00
_cell.angle_gamma   90.00
#
_symmetry.space_group_name_H-M   'P 1'
#
loop_
_entity.id
_entity.type
_entity.pdbx_description
1 polymer ?
#
loop_
_entity_poly.entity_id
_entity_poly.type
_entity_poly.pdbx_seq_one_letter_code
_entity_poly.pdbx_strand_id
1 'polypeptide(L)'
;MPKLNLILLLEHLEKLAVNNFSIAGKVLIDKDELEELINKMRMALPEEIREAEWVSREKDKYLEQAQEEAKRILREAELYAERLVREDQITAQAQEEAKRIISEARKNASQIEADALQYTNSILEQLEESLERTIRIVRKSREEILHK
;
A
#
# COMPACT_ATOMS: atom_id res chain seq x y z
N MET A 1 18.98 0.82 -49.24
CA MET A 1 18.22 1.37 -50.39
C MET A 1 17.40 2.54 -49.87
N PRO A 2 17.32 3.67 -50.59
CA PRO A 2 16.55 4.83 -50.11
C PRO A 2 15.09 4.41 -49.92
N LYS A 3 14.53 4.64 -48.73
CA LYS A 3 13.10 4.37 -48.47
C LYS A 3 12.28 5.14 -49.51
N LEU A 4 11.47 4.41 -50.28
CA LEU A 4 10.64 4.96 -51.34
C LEU A 4 9.48 5.70 -50.66
N ASN A 5 9.65 6.99 -50.35
CA ASN A 5 8.66 7.72 -49.57
C ASN A 5 7.45 8.07 -50.45
N LEU A 6 6.29 7.48 -50.13
CA LEU A 6 5.03 7.76 -50.81
C LEU A 6 4.70 9.26 -50.91
N ILE A 7 5.04 10.06 -49.90
CA ILE A 7 4.84 11.51 -49.91
C ILE A 7 5.67 12.16 -51.02
N LEU A 8 6.94 11.76 -51.18
CA LEU A 8 7.80 12.29 -52.25
C LEU A 8 7.30 11.88 -53.64
N LEU A 9 6.70 10.69 -53.77
CA LEU A 9 6.11 10.24 -55.03
C LEU A 9 4.81 11.01 -55.36
N LEU A 10 4.00 11.33 -54.35
CA LEU A 10 2.81 12.18 -54.50
C LEU A 10 3.18 13.63 -54.85
N GLU A 11 4.21 14.19 -54.20
CA GLU A 11 4.75 15.52 -54.54
C GLU A 11 5.30 15.54 -55.98
N HIS A 12 5.92 14.44 -56.43
CA HIS A 12 6.37 14.32 -57.82
C HIS A 12 5.19 14.27 -58.79
N LEU A 13 4.14 13.51 -58.46
CA LEU A 13 2.90 13.46 -59.25
C LEU A 13 2.25 14.84 -59.36
N GLU A 14 2.20 15.58 -58.26
CA GLU A 14 1.66 16.94 -58.20
C GLU A 14 2.48 17.90 -59.09
N LYS A 15 3.81 17.80 -59.06
CA LYS A 15 4.68 18.57 -59.96
C LYS A 15 4.45 18.23 -61.43
N LEU A 16 4.26 16.96 -61.78
CA LEU A 16 3.92 16.55 -63.15
C LEU A 16 2.57 17.07 -63.61
N ALA A 17 1.61 17.22 -62.68
CA ALA A 17 0.30 17.80 -62.96
C ALA A 17 0.36 19.33 -63.15
N VAL A 18 1.28 20.04 -62.48
CA VAL A 18 1.35 21.51 -62.50
C VAL A 18 2.32 22.06 -63.56
N ASN A 19 3.45 21.40 -63.80
CA ASN A 19 4.54 21.94 -64.62
C ASN A 19 4.44 21.59 -66.12
N ASN A 20 3.44 20.79 -66.51
CA ASN A 20 3.27 20.34 -67.88
C ASN A 20 2.33 21.23 -68.70
N PHE A 21 2.51 21.20 -70.03
CA PHE A 21 1.75 22.02 -70.97
C PHE A 21 0.25 21.68 -70.89
N SER A 22 -0.57 22.68 -70.55
CA SER A 22 -2.02 22.52 -70.46
C SER A 22 -2.70 23.04 -71.72
N ILE A 23 -3.50 22.19 -72.38
CA ILE A 23 -4.31 22.54 -73.55
C ILE A 23 -5.77 22.36 -73.19
N ALA A 24 -6.56 23.44 -73.27
CA ALA A 24 -8.00 23.42 -73.00
C ALA A 24 -8.38 22.75 -71.66
N GLY A 25 -7.58 23.00 -70.61
CA GLY A 25 -7.79 22.43 -69.27
C GLY A 25 -7.28 21.00 -69.08
N LYS A 26 -6.59 20.41 -70.08
CA LYS A 26 -5.96 19.09 -69.99
C LYS A 26 -4.44 19.21 -69.92
N VAL A 27 -3.84 18.57 -68.93
CA VAL A 27 -2.38 18.49 -68.77
C VAL A 27 -1.85 17.37 -69.65
N LEU A 28 -0.86 17.66 -70.50
CA LEU A 28 -0.17 16.67 -71.32
C LEU A 28 1.00 16.09 -70.50
N ILE A 29 0.94 14.81 -70.13
CA ILE A 29 1.98 14.15 -69.32
C ILE A 29 2.64 13.06 -70.15
N ASP A 30 3.96 12.91 -70.02
CA ASP A 30 4.69 11.78 -70.59
C ASP A 30 4.18 10.46 -70.00
N LYS A 31 3.79 9.56 -70.89
CA LYS A 31 3.16 8.29 -70.49
C LYS A 31 4.14 7.40 -69.72
N ASP A 32 5.39 7.34 -70.15
CA ASP A 32 6.39 6.44 -69.58
C ASP A 32 6.80 6.93 -68.18
N GLU A 33 6.93 8.24 -68.01
CA GLU A 33 7.20 8.88 -66.70
C GLU A 33 6.04 8.67 -65.71
N LEU A 34 4.78 8.81 -66.16
CA LEU A 34 3.60 8.55 -65.34
C LEU A 34 3.48 7.07 -64.97
N GLU A 35 3.72 6.15 -65.90
CA GLU A 35 3.70 4.71 -65.64
C GLU A 35 4.78 4.30 -64.64
N GLU A 36 5.99 4.85 -64.74
CA GLU A 36 7.07 4.61 -63.79
C GLU A 36 6.71 5.11 -62.39
N LEU A 37 6.12 6.30 -62.29
CA LEU A 37 5.70 6.89 -61.01
C LEU A 37 4.58 6.10 -60.35
N ILE A 38 3.57 5.66 -61.13
CA ILE A 38 2.49 4.79 -60.64
C ILE A 38 3.04 3.45 -60.15
N ASN A 39 4.00 2.85 -60.86
CA ASN A 39 4.61 1.59 -60.43
C ASN A 39 5.42 1.77 -59.14
N LYS A 40 6.17 2.87 -59.00
CA LYS A 40 6.86 3.22 -57.74
C LYS A 40 5.87 3.40 -56.59
N MET A 41 4.75 4.11 -56.78
CA MET A 41 3.72 4.26 -55.77
C MET A 41 3.08 2.92 -55.39
N ARG A 42 2.79 2.05 -56.36
CA ARG A 42 2.25 0.70 -56.11
C ARG A 42 3.20 -0.20 -55.33
N MET A 43 4.51 -0.01 -55.49
CA MET A 43 5.53 -0.76 -54.74
C MET A 43 5.68 -0.25 -53.32
N ALA A 44 5.64 1.08 -53.12
CA ALA A 44 5.69 1.70 -51.79
C ALA A 44 4.43 1.35 -50.98
N LEU A 45 3.23 1.71 -51.48
CA LEU A 45 1.96 1.68 -50.74
C LEU A 45 1.75 0.49 -49.77
N PRO A 46 1.97 -0.78 -50.18
CA PRO A 46 1.79 -1.92 -49.28
C PRO A 46 2.73 -1.92 -48.07
N GLU A 47 3.94 -1.37 -48.19
CA GLU A 47 4.92 -1.26 -47.11
C GLU A 47 4.46 -0.23 -46.08
N GLU A 48 4.08 1.00 -46.47
CA GLU A 48 3.57 1.99 -45.53
C GLU A 48 2.28 1.55 -44.83
N ILE A 49 1.37 0.87 -45.55
CA ILE A 49 0.13 0.33 -44.92
C ILE A 49 0.49 -0.71 -43.87
N ARG A 50 1.44 -1.62 -44.14
CA ARG A 50 1.89 -2.61 -43.15
C ARG A 50 2.56 -1.95 -41.95
N GLU A 51 3.40 -0.94 -42.17
CA GLU A 51 4.05 -0.19 -41.08
C GLU A 51 3.00 0.51 -40.21
N ALA A 52 2.02 1.17 -40.82
CA ALA A 52 0.92 1.82 -40.10
C ALA A 52 0.07 0.82 -39.29
N GLU A 53 -0.29 -0.32 -39.89
CA GLU A 53 -0.99 -1.39 -39.18
C GLU A 53 -0.18 -1.95 -38.01
N TRP A 54 1.12 -2.14 -38.21
CA TRP A 54 2.01 -2.65 -37.17
C TRP A 54 2.10 -1.66 -35.99
N VAL A 55 2.32 -0.37 -36.28
CA VAL A 55 2.36 0.68 -35.24
C VAL A 55 1.03 0.75 -34.49
N SER A 56 -0.11 0.64 -35.19
CA SER A 56 -1.42 0.64 -34.52
C SER A 56 -1.57 -0.54 -33.57
N ARG A 57 -1.21 -1.76 -34.01
CA ARG A 57 -1.28 -2.96 -33.18
C ARG A 57 -0.36 -2.87 -31.97
N GLU A 58 0.86 -2.38 -32.15
CA GLU A 58 1.83 -2.26 -31.05
C GLU A 58 1.38 -1.21 -30.03
N LYS A 59 0.80 -0.10 -30.49
CA LYS A 59 0.17 0.91 -29.62
C LYS A 59 -0.97 0.30 -28.80
N ASP A 60 -1.86 -0.45 -29.43
CA ASP A 60 -3.00 -1.06 -28.72
C ASP A 60 -2.52 -2.09 -27.68
N LYS A 61 -1.52 -2.91 -28.02
CA LYS A 61 -0.87 -3.83 -27.08
C LYS A 61 -0.20 -3.10 -25.92
N TYR A 62 0.53 -2.01 -26.20
CA TYR A 62 1.16 -1.21 -25.16
C TYR A 62 0.13 -0.59 -24.21
N LEU A 63 -0.98 -0.10 -24.74
CA LEU A 63 -2.09 0.43 -23.93
C LEU A 63 -2.72 -0.64 -23.05
N GLU A 64 -2.92 -1.85 -23.57
CA GLU A 64 -3.43 -2.98 -22.79
C GLU A 64 -2.47 -3.34 -21.64
N GLN A 65 -1.17 -3.48 -21.92
CA GLN A 65 -0.15 -3.74 -20.91
C GLN A 65 -0.09 -2.64 -19.84
N ALA A 66 -0.15 -1.37 -20.24
CA ALA A 66 -0.17 -0.25 -19.31
C ALA A 66 -1.43 -0.27 -18.42
N GLN A 67 -2.59 -0.65 -18.97
CA GLN A 67 -3.81 -0.79 -18.18
C GLN A 67 -3.74 -1.97 -17.20
N GLU A 68 -3.19 -3.11 -17.61
CA GLU A 68 -2.99 -4.25 -16.72
C GLU A 68 -2.04 -3.92 -15.57
N GLU A 69 -0.94 -3.24 -15.88
CA GLU A 69 0.04 -2.81 -14.89
C GLU A 69 -0.54 -1.78 -13.92
N ALA A 70 -1.30 -0.80 -14.41
CA ALA A 70 -2.02 0.15 -13.56
C ALA A 70 -2.99 -0.56 -12.61
N LYS A 71 -3.75 -1.56 -13.10
CA LYS A 71 -4.64 -2.39 -12.27
C LYS A 71 -3.86 -3.23 -11.25
N ARG A 72 -2.66 -3.71 -11.60
CA ARG A 72 -1.78 -4.44 -10.68
C ARG A 72 -1.32 -3.53 -9.54
N ILE A 73 -0.79 -2.35 -9.87
CA ILE A 73 -0.34 -1.35 -8.90
C ILE A 73 -1.47 -0.94 -7.96
N LEU A 74 -2.67 -0.69 -8.50
CA LEU A 74 -3.82 -0.30 -7.68
C LEU A 74 -4.18 -1.40 -6.67
N ARG A 75 -4.25 -2.66 -7.10
CA ARG A 75 -4.53 -3.80 -6.20
C ARG A 75 -3.45 -3.97 -5.13
N GLU A 76 -2.19 -3.82 -5.48
CA GLU A 76 -1.08 -3.89 -4.52
C GLU A 76 -1.16 -2.77 -3.49
N ALA A 77 -1.52 -1.55 -3.91
CA ALA A 77 -1.71 -0.41 -3.02
C ALA A 77 -2.91 -0.62 -2.07
N GLU A 78 -4.03 -1.14 -2.56
CA GLU A 78 -5.21 -1.48 -1.75
C GLU A 78 -4.86 -2.53 -0.68
N LEU A 79 -4.19 -3.62 -1.06
CA LEU A 79 -3.76 -4.66 -0.12
C LEU A 79 -2.77 -4.12 0.93
N TYR A 80 -1.87 -3.23 0.52
CA TYR A 80 -0.93 -2.61 1.45
C TYR A 80 -1.63 -1.68 2.45
N ALA A 81 -2.60 -0.88 1.99
CA ALA A 81 -3.41 -0.02 2.85
C ALA A 81 -4.24 -0.84 3.86
N GLU A 82 -4.90 -1.92 3.40
CA GLU A 82 -5.62 -2.82 4.29
C GLU A 82 -4.72 -3.44 5.37
N ARG A 83 -3.49 -3.81 4.99
CA ARG A 83 -2.50 -4.36 5.92
C ARG A 83 -2.09 -3.32 6.96
N LEU A 84 -1.79 -2.09 6.56
CA LEU A 84 -1.44 -1.02 7.49
C LEU A 84 -2.55 -0.74 8.51
N VAL A 85 -3.80 -0.62 8.04
CA VAL A 85 -4.94 -0.42 8.94
C VAL A 85 -5.09 -1.57 9.93
N ARG A 86 -4.91 -2.81 9.46
CA ARG A 86 -4.97 -3.99 10.32
C ARG A 86 -3.83 -4.00 11.35
N GLU A 87 -2.60 -3.70 10.94
CA GLU A 87 -1.44 -3.62 11.84
C GLU A 87 -1.62 -2.52 12.89
N ASP A 88 -2.15 -1.35 12.50
CA ASP A 88 -2.50 -0.26 13.42
C ASP A 88 -3.58 -0.68 14.42
N GLN A 89 -4.65 -1.34 13.96
CA GLN A 89 -5.72 -1.84 14.84
C GLN A 89 -5.20 -2.87 15.84
N ILE A 90 -4.40 -3.83 15.38
CA ILE A 90 -3.78 -4.84 16.25
C ILE A 90 -2.88 -4.17 17.29
N THR A 91 -2.08 -3.19 16.87
CA THR A 91 -1.17 -2.45 17.76
C THR A 91 -1.95 -1.65 18.79
N ALA A 92 -3.01 -0.96 18.40
CA ALA A 92 -3.87 -0.21 19.30
C ALA A 92 -4.55 -1.13 20.34
N GLN A 93 -5.11 -2.26 19.90
CA GLN A 93 -5.69 -3.26 20.80
C GLN A 93 -4.67 -3.85 21.77
N ALA A 94 -3.46 -4.17 21.29
CA ALA A 94 -2.39 -4.67 22.14
C ALA A 94 -1.97 -3.64 23.21
N GLN A 95 -1.92 -2.35 22.87
CA GLN A 95 -1.62 -1.29 23.82
C GLN A 95 -2.74 -1.11 24.87
N GLU A 96 -4.00 -1.21 24.46
CA GLU A 96 -5.15 -1.13 25.37
C GLU A 96 -5.14 -2.31 26.36
N GLU A 97 -4.92 -3.53 25.85
CA GLU A 97 -4.83 -4.72 26.67
C GLU A 97 -3.64 -4.68 27.63
N ALA A 98 -2.48 -4.20 27.17
CA ALA A 98 -1.32 -3.99 28.04
C ALA A 98 -1.62 -3.00 29.17
N LYS A 99 -2.32 -1.89 28.88
CA LYS A 99 -2.77 -0.94 29.91
C LYS A 99 -3.73 -1.59 30.91
N ARG A 100 -4.66 -2.41 30.43
CA ARG A 100 -5.60 -3.16 31.28
C ARG A 100 -4.87 -4.12 32.21
N ILE A 101 -3.95 -4.93 31.69
CA ILE A 101 -3.12 -5.86 32.48
C ILE A 101 -2.32 -5.11 33.55
N ILE A 102 -1.68 -3.99 33.20
CA ILE A 102 -0.90 -3.19 34.15
C ILE A 102 -1.82 -2.61 35.25
N SER A 103 -3.01 -2.13 34.88
CA SER A 103 -3.98 -1.59 35.84
C SER A 103 -4.47 -2.68 36.80
N GLU A 104 -4.81 -3.85 36.30
CA GLU A 104 -5.22 -5.00 37.10
C GLU A 104 -4.10 -5.48 38.02
N ALA A 105 -2.88 -5.59 37.50
CA ALA A 105 -1.71 -5.97 38.30
C ALA A 105 -1.47 -4.98 39.46
N ARG A 106 -1.57 -3.67 39.20
CA ARG A 106 -1.44 -2.63 40.25
C ARG A 106 -2.55 -2.74 41.29
N LYS A 107 -3.79 -2.95 40.85
CA LYS A 107 -4.94 -3.12 41.75
C LYS A 107 -4.75 -4.36 42.64
N ASN A 108 -4.35 -5.47 42.06
CA ASN A 108 -4.11 -6.72 42.79
C ASN A 108 -2.95 -6.57 43.78
N ALA A 109 -1.86 -5.91 43.39
CA ALA A 109 -0.74 -5.64 44.28
C ALA A 109 -1.18 -4.79 45.49
N SER A 110 -1.94 -3.71 45.24
CA SER A 110 -2.47 -2.87 46.32
C SER A 110 -3.43 -3.63 47.24
N GLN A 111 -4.24 -4.54 46.69
CA GLN A 111 -5.12 -5.39 47.50
C GLN A 111 -4.32 -6.36 48.38
N ILE A 112 -3.30 -7.02 47.81
CA ILE A 112 -2.43 -7.93 48.56
C ILE A 112 -1.72 -7.20 49.70
N GLU A 113 -1.21 -5.99 49.46
CA GLU A 113 -0.58 -5.17 50.49
C GLU A 113 -1.57 -4.82 51.61
N ALA A 114 -2.78 -4.41 51.26
CA ALA A 114 -3.83 -4.10 52.23
C ALA A 114 -4.23 -5.32 53.06
N ASP A 115 -4.42 -6.47 52.42
CA ASP A 115 -4.78 -7.73 53.07
C ASP A 115 -3.66 -8.20 54.01
N ALA A 116 -2.39 -8.07 53.60
CA ALA A 116 -1.24 -8.41 54.42
C ALA A 116 -1.10 -7.50 55.65
N LEU A 117 -1.36 -6.20 55.49
CA LEU A 117 -1.38 -5.25 56.61
C LEU A 117 -2.50 -5.58 57.59
N GLN A 118 -3.71 -5.87 57.09
CA GLN A 118 -4.85 -6.24 57.93
C GLN A 118 -4.57 -7.54 58.69
N TYR A 119 -4.01 -8.54 58.02
CA TYR A 119 -3.63 -9.80 58.65
C TYR A 119 -2.57 -9.59 59.74
N THR A 120 -1.52 -8.81 59.45
CA THR A 120 -0.48 -8.48 60.43
C THR A 120 -1.07 -7.77 61.65
N ASN A 121 -1.96 -6.81 61.45
CA ASN A 121 -2.63 -6.11 62.54
C ASN A 121 -3.43 -7.08 63.43
N SER A 122 -4.15 -8.04 62.83
CA SER A 122 -4.92 -9.04 63.58
C SER A 122 -4.03 -9.96 64.44
N ILE A 123 -2.83 -10.30 63.95
CA ILE A 123 -1.85 -11.08 64.73
C ILE A 123 -1.32 -10.25 65.90
N LEU A 124 -0.97 -8.98 65.63
CA LEU A 124 -0.45 -8.09 66.66
C LEU A 124 -1.48 -7.85 67.78
N GLU A 125 -2.76 -7.68 67.42
CA GLU A 125 -3.86 -7.53 68.36
C GLU A 125 -4.04 -8.79 69.24
N GLN A 126 -4.00 -9.98 68.64
CA GLN A 126 -4.03 -11.24 69.40
C GLN A 126 -2.83 -11.41 70.34
N LEU A 127 -1.64 -10.99 69.90
CA LEU A 127 -0.43 -11.02 70.71
C LEU A 127 -0.54 -10.06 71.90
N GLU A 128 -1.02 -8.84 71.66
CA GLU A 128 -1.26 -7.83 72.69
C GLU A 128 -2.21 -8.35 73.78
N GLU A 129 -3.36 -8.90 73.38
CA GLU A 129 -4.31 -9.49 74.33
C GLU A 129 -3.68 -10.61 75.18
N SER A 130 -2.87 -11.46 74.56
CA SER A 130 -2.19 -12.58 75.25
C SER A 130 -1.15 -12.08 76.26
N LEU A 131 -0.37 -11.06 75.88
CA LEU A 131 0.59 -10.42 76.77
C LEU A 131 -0.10 -9.72 77.94
N GLU A 132 -1.22 -9.02 77.69
CA GLU A 132 -2.00 -8.42 78.77
C GLU A 132 -2.53 -9.47 79.75
N ARG A 133 -3.08 -10.59 79.26
CA ARG A 133 -3.54 -11.71 80.11
C ARG A 133 -2.38 -12.23 80.97
N THR A 134 -1.21 -12.42 80.36
CA THR A 134 0.00 -12.89 81.05
C THR A 134 0.45 -11.90 82.13
N ILE A 135 0.48 -10.60 81.82
CA ILE A 135 0.82 -9.53 82.80
C ILE A 135 -0.17 -9.51 83.95
N ARG A 136 -1.48 -9.64 83.68
CA ARG A 136 -2.52 -9.72 84.71
C ARG A 136 -2.28 -10.88 85.67
N ILE A 137 -1.95 -12.07 85.15
CA ILE A 137 -1.62 -13.25 85.96
C ILE A 137 -0.38 -12.99 86.82
N VAL A 138 0.71 -12.50 86.24
CA VAL A 138 1.96 -12.21 86.97
C VAL A 138 1.74 -11.19 88.08
N ARG A 139 0.98 -10.12 87.84
CA ARG A 139 0.64 -9.12 88.87
C ARG A 139 -0.13 -9.74 90.03
N LYS A 140 -1.16 -10.53 89.74
CA LYS A 140 -1.94 -11.23 90.76
C LYS A 140 -1.05 -12.18 91.59
N SER A 141 -0.20 -12.98 90.96
CA SER A 141 0.72 -13.87 91.68
C SER A 141 1.71 -13.11 92.57
N ARG A 142 2.17 -11.92 92.16
CA ARG A 142 3.03 -11.06 93.01
C ARG A 142 2.28 -10.51 94.22
N GLU A 143 1.03 -10.07 94.05
CA GLU A 143 0.18 -9.61 95.16
C GLU A 143 -0.07 -10.72 96.17
N GLU A 144 -0.37 -11.94 95.72
CA GLU A 144 -0.58 -13.11 96.59
C GLU A 144 0.65 -13.48 97.43
N ILE A 145 1.86 -13.24 96.92
CA ILE A 145 3.11 -13.45 97.68
C ILE A 145 3.34 -12.35 98.72
N LEU A 146 2.99 -11.09 98.41
CA LEU A 146 3.17 -9.95 99.31
C LEU A 146 2.17 -9.92 100.48
N HIS A 147 1.03 -10.61 100.33
CA HIS A 147 -0.01 -10.73 101.36
C HIS A 147 0.08 -12.04 102.18
N LYS A 148 1.16 -12.81 102.02
CA LYS A 148 1.56 -13.92 102.89
C LYS A 148 2.74 -13.51 103.77
#